data_AF-A0A6J4WWS1-F1
#
_entry.id   AF-A0A6J4WWS1-F1
#
_cell.length_a   1.000
_cell.length_b   1.000
_cell.length_c   1.000
_cell.angle_alpha   90.00
_cell.angle_beta   90.00
_cell.angle_gamma   90.00
#
_symmetry.space_group_name_H-M   'P 1'
#
loop_
_entity.id
_entity.type
_entity.pdbx_description
1 polymer ?
#
loop_
_entity_poly.entity_id
_entity_poly.type
_entity_poly.pdbx_seq_one_letter_code
_entity_poly.pdbx_strand_id
1 'polypeptide(L)'
;MGKRDILIVVKTYPEISHKYTETVCTAGVLADSKAFVRLYPIRFRYLEGTMQFKKYQWIRANITKAISDPRPESYNIVPDSIVLGDMIKAGKTWEERCAWLLNEKTVFPSVEALRLAQINASTSLGIVKPKIVNQVIIRHRDSKEVEEAIAKKDSVVDQLDLFEEKKDLYILPVRIMIEFSCNDPGCAGHKMSILDWEFGQLYRKVIKSDDWQDKIKSKIMNEICAGDRDTYIILGNMVSHPQRFSVLGFFWPPKQQGRQLPLFS
;
A
#
# COMPACT_ATOMS: atom_id res chain seq x y z
N MET A 1 22.49 11.91 1.97
CA MET A 1 21.32 12.33 1.17
C MET A 1 21.59 11.88 -0.26
N GLY A 2 20.74 11.05 -0.85
CA GLY A 2 21.00 10.50 -2.17
C GLY A 2 19.79 10.63 -3.07
N LYS A 3 20.00 11.13 -4.29
CA LYS A 3 18.96 11.14 -5.32
C LYS A 3 18.81 9.71 -5.87
N ARG A 4 17.62 9.13 -5.77
CA ARG A 4 17.35 7.73 -6.14
C ARG A 4 16.15 7.66 -7.06
N ASP A 5 16.19 6.71 -7.99
CA ASP A 5 15.06 6.35 -8.84
C ASP A 5 14.23 5.28 -8.15
N ILE A 6 12.93 5.53 -8.04
CA ILE A 6 11.99 4.73 -7.25
C ILE A 6 10.74 4.48 -8.09
N LEU A 7 10.40 3.22 -8.29
CA LEU A 7 9.14 2.82 -8.91
C LEU A 7 8.05 2.77 -7.84
N ILE A 8 7.06 3.66 -7.91
CA ILE A 8 5.97 3.69 -6.93
C ILE A 8 5.02 2.52 -7.15
N VAL A 9 4.69 1.75 -6.11
CA VAL A 9 3.83 0.56 -6.25
C VAL A 9 2.57 0.60 -5.40
N VAL A 10 2.59 1.25 -4.23
CA VAL A 10 1.41 1.39 -3.36
C VAL A 10 1.37 2.74 -2.68
N LYS A 11 0.16 3.21 -2.43
CA LYS A 11 -0.15 4.37 -1.59
C LYS A 11 -1.27 3.98 -0.64
N THR A 12 -1.12 4.26 0.65
CA THR A 12 -2.23 4.07 1.59
C THR A 12 -3.25 5.19 1.46
N TYR A 13 -4.47 4.94 1.90
CA TYR A 13 -5.43 6.00 2.15
C TYR A 13 -4.85 6.98 3.19
N PRO A 14 -5.09 8.31 3.07
CA PRO A 14 -4.47 9.27 3.97
C PRO A 14 -4.96 9.13 5.40
N GLU A 15 -4.06 9.43 6.32
CA GLU A 15 -4.37 9.57 7.75
C GLU A 15 -4.08 10.99 8.22
N ILE A 16 -4.92 11.51 9.12
CA ILE A 16 -4.73 12.83 9.73
C ILE A 16 -3.54 12.81 10.69
N SER A 17 -2.67 13.80 10.55
CA SER A 17 -1.48 14.00 11.38
C SER A 17 -1.46 15.41 11.96
N HIS A 18 -1.28 15.56 13.27
CA HIS A 18 -1.06 16.89 13.86
C HIS A 18 0.22 17.55 13.37
N LYS A 19 1.25 16.76 13.01
CA LYS A 19 2.55 17.29 12.58
C LYS A 19 2.62 17.61 11.09
N TYR A 20 1.93 16.82 10.26
CA TYR A 20 2.05 16.91 8.80
C TYR A 20 0.71 17.19 8.10
N THR A 21 -0.33 17.53 8.86
CA THR A 21 -1.72 17.67 8.42
C THR A 21 -2.34 16.35 7.94
N GLU A 22 -1.77 15.76 6.89
CA GLU A 22 -2.14 14.48 6.32
C GLU A 22 -0.89 13.70 5.93
N THR A 23 -0.93 12.38 6.11
CA THR A 23 0.15 11.50 5.70
C THR A 23 -0.36 10.32 4.89
N VAL A 24 0.36 10.03 3.80
CA VAL A 24 0.22 8.82 3.01
C VAL A 24 1.50 8.03 3.15
N CYS A 25 1.39 6.77 3.58
CA CYS A 25 2.51 5.85 3.46
C CYS A 25 2.59 5.37 2.02
N THR A 26 3.76 5.55 1.41
CA THR A 26 4.01 5.13 0.04
C THR A 26 5.11 4.09 0.05
N ALA A 27 4.92 3.00 -0.69
CA ALA A 27 6.02 2.08 -0.95
C ALA A 27 6.34 2.02 -2.45
N GLY A 28 7.62 1.81 -2.72
CA GLY A 28 8.18 1.68 -4.05
C GLY A 28 9.31 0.69 -4.09
N VAL A 29 9.90 0.49 -5.26
CA VAL A 29 11.07 -0.35 -5.48
C VAL A 29 12.22 0.53 -5.97
N LEU A 30 13.40 0.40 -5.36
CA LEU A 30 14.60 1.13 -5.77
C LEU A 30 15.19 0.53 -7.06
N ALA A 31 15.55 1.39 -8.02
CA ALA A 31 16.10 0.95 -9.31
C ALA A 31 17.41 0.17 -9.16
N ASP A 32 18.28 0.60 -8.24
CA ASP A 32 19.63 0.06 -8.06
C ASP A 32 19.68 -1.34 -7.43
N SER A 33 18.73 -1.63 -6.55
CA SER A 33 18.77 -2.79 -5.67
C SER A 33 17.59 -3.72 -5.87
N LYS A 34 16.52 -3.25 -6.54
CA LYS A 34 15.22 -3.93 -6.65
C LYS A 34 14.57 -4.25 -5.30
N ALA A 35 15.05 -3.62 -4.22
CA ALA A 35 14.50 -3.76 -2.89
C ALA A 35 13.37 -2.76 -2.64
N PHE A 36 12.50 -3.09 -1.68
CA PHE A 36 11.48 -2.17 -1.23
C PHE A 36 12.06 -0.91 -0.57
N VAL A 37 11.38 0.21 -0.79
CA VAL A 37 11.53 1.45 -0.05
C VAL A 37 10.18 1.92 0.45
N ARG A 38 10.10 2.30 1.71
CA ARG A 38 8.97 2.95 2.36
C ARG A 38 9.29 4.43 2.49
N LEU A 39 8.48 5.26 1.86
CA LEU A 39 8.57 6.71 1.93
C LEU A 39 7.49 7.21 2.89
N TYR A 40 7.95 7.81 3.99
CA TYR A 40 7.06 8.39 5.00
C TYR A 40 7.79 9.50 5.75
N PRO A 41 7.10 10.60 6.12
CA PRO A 41 5.73 10.95 5.72
C PRO A 41 5.68 11.56 4.32
N ILE A 42 4.58 11.35 3.59
CA ILE A 42 4.28 12.10 2.36
C ILE A 42 2.92 12.79 2.50
N ARG A 43 2.90 14.13 2.39
CA ARG A 43 1.67 14.93 2.29
C ARG A 43 1.10 14.86 0.85
N PHE A 44 0.81 13.65 0.36
CA PHE A 44 0.60 13.40 -1.08
C PHE A 44 -0.44 14.32 -1.73
N ARG A 45 -1.54 14.61 -1.02
CA ARG A 45 -2.61 15.50 -1.51
C ARG A 45 -2.21 16.97 -1.60
N TYR A 46 -1.18 17.38 -0.86
CA TYR A 46 -0.65 18.74 -0.81
C TYR A 46 0.60 18.92 -1.68
N LEU A 47 1.07 17.86 -2.34
CA LEU A 47 2.06 18.00 -3.41
C LEU A 47 1.44 18.75 -4.59
N GLU A 48 2.21 19.64 -5.21
CA GLU A 48 1.84 20.28 -6.47
C GLU A 48 1.59 19.22 -7.56
N GLY A 49 0.74 19.54 -8.55
CA GLY A 49 0.31 18.57 -9.56
C GLY A 49 1.45 17.92 -10.35
N THR A 50 2.58 18.62 -10.53
CA THR A 50 3.81 18.13 -11.16
C THR A 50 4.59 17.13 -10.29
N MET A 51 4.25 17.00 -9.00
CA MET A 51 4.88 16.09 -8.04
C MET A 51 3.96 14.93 -7.63
N GLN A 52 2.67 14.97 -8.02
CA GLN A 52 1.69 13.94 -7.69
C GLN A 52 1.86 12.68 -8.57
N PHE A 53 2.70 11.77 -8.12
CA PHE A 53 3.00 10.52 -8.82
C PHE A 53 1.84 9.50 -8.80
N LYS A 54 1.83 8.64 -9.83
CA LYS A 54 0.88 7.55 -10.03
C LYS A 54 1.47 6.19 -9.63
N LYS A 55 0.59 5.19 -9.48
CA LYS A 55 1.01 3.79 -9.28
C LYS A 55 1.71 3.29 -10.56
N TYR A 56 2.82 2.59 -10.37
CA TYR A 56 3.77 2.16 -11.41
C TYR A 56 4.47 3.30 -12.16
N GLN A 57 4.59 4.47 -11.55
CA GLN A 57 5.37 5.57 -12.10
C GLN A 57 6.75 5.66 -11.44
N TRP A 58 7.78 5.84 -12.25
CA TRP A 58 9.09 6.20 -11.75
C TRP A 58 9.07 7.62 -11.19
N ILE A 59 9.70 7.79 -10.04
CA ILE A 59 10.09 9.10 -9.56
C ILE A 59 11.59 9.11 -9.31
N ARG A 60 12.20 10.28 -9.45
CA ARG A 60 13.55 10.53 -8.98
C ARG A 60 13.49 11.56 -7.86
N ALA A 61 13.93 11.21 -6.66
CA ALA A 61 13.82 12.07 -5.49
C ALA A 61 15.01 11.92 -4.53
N ASN A 62 15.27 12.95 -3.73
CA ASN A 62 16.21 12.89 -2.63
C ASN A 62 15.54 12.19 -1.45
N ILE A 63 16.14 11.06 -1.04
CA ILE A 63 15.72 10.32 0.14
C ILE A 63 16.85 10.22 1.17
N THR A 64 16.47 10.17 2.45
CA THR A 64 17.37 9.96 3.58
C THR A 64 16.83 8.87 4.48
N LYS A 65 17.72 8.08 5.08
CA LYS A 65 17.32 7.04 6.01
C LYS A 65 16.56 7.67 7.18
N ALA A 66 15.40 7.12 7.54
CA ALA A 66 14.63 7.61 8.67
C ALA A 66 15.29 7.14 9.97
N ILE A 67 15.92 8.05 10.72
CA ILE A 67 16.69 7.73 11.94
C ILE A 67 15.78 7.19 13.05
N SER A 68 14.56 7.74 13.17
CA SER A 68 13.59 7.37 14.20
C SER A 68 12.76 6.13 13.85
N ASP A 69 13.04 5.47 12.73
CA ASP A 69 12.27 4.33 12.24
C ASP A 69 13.19 3.12 12.02
N PRO A 70 13.05 2.04 12.82
CA PRO A 70 13.99 0.93 12.81
C PRO A 70 13.89 0.04 11.57
N ARG A 71 12.85 0.23 10.73
CA ARG A 71 12.59 -0.65 9.59
C ARG A 71 13.63 -0.37 8.48
N PRO A 72 14.30 -1.39 7.92
CA PRO A 72 15.42 -1.20 6.98
C PRO A 72 15.01 -0.48 5.69
N GLU A 73 13.74 -0.54 5.30
CA GLU A 73 13.17 0.14 4.14
C GLU A 73 12.64 1.56 4.42
N SER A 74 12.64 2.06 5.66
CA SER A 74 12.07 3.38 5.97
C SER A 74 13.01 4.54 5.60
N TYR A 75 12.51 5.46 4.77
CA TYR A 75 13.19 6.68 4.34
C TYR A 75 12.26 7.89 4.39
N ASN A 76 12.83 9.03 4.77
CA ASN A 76 12.21 10.34 4.55
C ASN A 76 12.48 10.77 3.09
N ILE A 77 11.53 11.46 2.49
CA ILE A 77 11.65 12.05 1.15
C ILE A 77 11.61 13.58 1.26
N VAL A 78 12.41 14.27 0.44
CA VAL A 78 12.29 15.72 0.28
C VAL A 78 11.25 16.01 -0.80
N PRO A 79 10.07 16.57 -0.46
CA PRO A 79 8.98 16.75 -1.42
C PRO A 79 9.38 17.51 -2.68
N ASP A 80 10.05 18.66 -2.53
CA ASP A 80 10.42 19.55 -3.64
C ASP A 80 11.51 18.98 -4.55
N SER A 81 12.06 17.81 -4.21
CA SER A 81 13.05 17.11 -5.04
C SER A 81 12.42 16.08 -5.98
N ILE A 82 11.10 15.85 -5.88
CA ILE A 82 10.39 14.86 -6.68
C ILE A 82 10.36 15.29 -8.15
N VAL A 83 10.96 14.46 -9.00
CA VAL A 83 10.84 14.57 -10.45
C VAL A 83 10.10 13.34 -10.96
N LEU A 84 9.00 13.55 -11.67
CA LEU A 84 8.25 12.46 -12.28
C LEU A 84 8.98 11.93 -13.51
N GLY A 85 9.09 10.60 -13.60
CA GLY A 85 9.56 9.88 -14.76
C GLY A 85 8.43 9.11 -15.45
N ASP A 86 8.83 8.14 -16.26
CA ASP A 86 7.92 7.32 -17.04
C ASP A 86 7.04 6.41 -16.18
N MET A 87 5.84 6.14 -16.68
CA MET A 87 4.93 5.17 -16.09
C MET A 87 5.04 3.83 -16.82
N ILE A 88 5.32 2.77 -16.06
CA ILE A 88 5.28 1.40 -16.59
C ILE A 88 3.82 1.04 -16.89
N LYS A 89 3.47 1.01 -18.17
CA LYS A 89 2.11 0.71 -18.63
C LYS A 89 1.73 -0.74 -18.31
N ALA A 90 0.43 -0.97 -18.14
CA ALA A 90 -0.13 -2.31 -18.05
C ALA A 90 -0.17 -2.89 -19.47
N GLY A 91 0.89 -3.55 -19.91
CA GLY A 91 0.89 -4.28 -21.19
C GLY A 91 -0.04 -5.51 -21.17
N LYS A 92 0.11 -6.37 -22.19
CA LYS A 92 -0.38 -7.77 -22.29
C LYS A 92 -0.62 -8.50 -20.97
N THR A 93 0.39 -8.38 -20.15
CA THR A 93 0.99 -9.53 -19.47
C THR A 93 1.79 -9.09 -18.25
N TRP A 94 2.15 -7.79 -18.21
CA TRP A 94 2.77 -7.08 -17.11
C TRP A 94 4.22 -7.52 -16.81
N GLU A 95 4.96 -8.06 -17.78
CA GLU A 95 6.32 -8.58 -17.56
C GLU A 95 7.25 -7.56 -16.94
N GLU A 96 7.23 -6.32 -17.43
CA GLU A 96 8.08 -5.26 -16.89
C GLU A 96 7.76 -4.99 -15.42
N ARG A 97 6.47 -4.93 -15.06
CA ARG A 97 6.06 -4.78 -13.64
C ARG A 97 6.48 -5.99 -12.81
N CYS A 98 6.31 -7.20 -13.34
CA CYS A 98 6.75 -8.43 -12.69
C CYS A 98 8.28 -8.43 -12.43
N ALA A 99 9.09 -7.98 -13.39
CA ALA A 99 10.55 -7.95 -13.28
C ALA A 99 11.07 -6.98 -12.19
N TRP A 100 10.24 -6.03 -11.76
CA TRP A 100 10.50 -5.13 -10.65
C TRP A 100 9.93 -5.62 -9.33
N LEU A 101 8.69 -6.14 -9.33
CA LEU A 101 7.99 -6.48 -8.09
C LEU A 101 8.21 -7.93 -7.63
N LEU A 102 8.46 -8.88 -8.53
CA LEU A 102 8.54 -10.31 -8.20
C LEU A 102 10.00 -10.78 -8.19
N ASN A 103 10.71 -10.51 -7.10
CA ASN A 103 12.10 -10.91 -6.90
C ASN A 103 12.36 -11.35 -5.45
N GLU A 104 13.56 -11.86 -5.17
CA GLU A 104 13.97 -12.43 -3.89
C GLU A 104 13.98 -11.44 -2.71
N LYS A 105 14.02 -10.14 -2.99
CA LYS A 105 14.04 -9.07 -1.96
C LYS A 105 12.66 -8.56 -1.60
N THR A 106 11.65 -8.88 -2.42
CA THR A 106 10.28 -8.37 -2.26
C THR A 106 9.29 -9.48 -1.98
N VAL A 107 9.50 -10.69 -2.50
CA VAL A 107 8.56 -11.81 -2.38
C VAL A 107 8.92 -12.71 -1.21
N PHE A 108 7.91 -13.03 -0.41
CA PHE A 108 7.98 -13.99 0.69
C PHE A 108 7.03 -15.16 0.40
N PRO A 109 7.40 -16.39 0.78
CA PRO A 109 6.58 -17.57 0.50
C PRO A 109 5.25 -17.57 1.28
N SER A 110 5.22 -16.90 2.43
CA SER A 110 4.04 -16.82 3.31
C SER A 110 4.10 -15.59 4.21
N VAL A 111 2.99 -15.29 4.89
CA VAL A 111 2.96 -14.25 5.93
C VAL A 111 3.81 -14.67 7.13
N GLU A 112 3.88 -15.97 7.44
CA GLU A 112 4.73 -16.54 8.47
C GLU A 112 6.21 -16.21 8.19
N ALA A 113 6.68 -16.47 6.97
CA ALA A 113 8.04 -16.12 6.57
C ALA A 113 8.30 -14.61 6.64
N LEU A 114 7.35 -13.78 6.24
CA LEU A 114 7.45 -12.32 6.36
C LEU A 114 7.50 -11.88 7.84
N ARG A 115 6.72 -12.49 8.73
CA ARG A 115 6.77 -12.23 10.18
C ARG A 115 8.12 -12.64 10.79
N LEU A 116 8.67 -13.77 10.38
CA LEU A 116 10.02 -14.19 10.80
C LEU A 116 11.08 -13.18 10.32
N ALA A 117 11.01 -12.72 9.07
CA ALA A 117 11.88 -11.68 8.55
C ALA A 117 11.72 -10.34 9.31
N GLN A 118 10.51 -10.04 9.81
CA GLN A 118 10.28 -8.91 10.69
C GLN A 118 10.99 -9.09 12.04
N ILE A 119 10.88 -10.26 12.68
CA ILE A 119 11.55 -10.53 13.96
C ILE A 119 13.08 -10.42 13.80
N ASN A 120 13.62 -10.99 12.74
CA ASN A 120 15.07 -11.12 12.57
C ASN A 120 15.74 -9.84 12.04
N ALA A 121 15.06 -9.10 11.18
CA ALA A 121 15.68 -7.99 10.44
C ALA A 121 14.81 -6.72 10.41
N SER A 122 13.74 -6.65 11.20
CA SER A 122 12.78 -5.54 11.21
C SER A 122 12.06 -5.29 9.87
N THR A 123 12.12 -6.24 8.94
CA THR A 123 11.44 -6.18 7.63
C THR A 123 9.97 -5.88 7.79
N SER A 124 9.48 -4.85 7.10
CA SER A 124 8.13 -4.31 7.29
C SER A 124 7.27 -4.27 6.03
N LEU A 125 7.83 -4.66 4.89
CA LEU A 125 7.20 -4.70 3.58
C LEU A 125 7.51 -6.06 2.96
N GLY A 126 6.51 -6.62 2.28
CA GLY A 126 6.67 -7.88 1.58
C GLY A 126 5.50 -8.16 0.65
N ILE A 127 5.74 -8.98 -0.35
CA ILE A 127 4.74 -9.48 -1.28
C ILE A 127 4.52 -10.94 -0.98
N VAL A 128 3.27 -11.32 -0.73
CA VAL A 128 2.89 -12.71 -0.48
C VAL A 128 1.88 -13.14 -1.53
N LYS A 129 2.08 -14.33 -2.09
CA LYS A 129 1.09 -14.97 -2.95
C LYS A 129 0.12 -15.78 -2.09
N PRO A 130 -1.17 -15.39 -1.97
CA PRO A 130 -2.16 -16.20 -1.28
C PRO A 130 -2.38 -17.51 -2.05
N LYS A 131 -2.65 -18.60 -1.32
CA LYS A 131 -3.20 -19.83 -1.89
C LYS A 131 -4.65 -19.60 -2.31
N ILE A 132 -5.43 -18.97 -1.43
CA ILE A 132 -6.82 -18.62 -1.65
C ILE A 132 -7.20 -17.40 -0.81
N VAL A 133 -8.00 -16.50 -1.39
CA VAL A 133 -8.72 -15.47 -0.65
C VAL A 133 -10.11 -16.01 -0.34
N ASN A 134 -10.41 -16.21 0.95
CA ASN A 134 -11.60 -16.88 1.42
C ASN A 134 -12.82 -15.95 1.40
N GLN A 135 -12.66 -14.72 1.90
CA GLN A 135 -13.75 -13.76 1.98
C GLN A 135 -13.26 -12.31 2.08
N VAL A 136 -14.15 -11.40 1.69
CA VAL A 136 -14.03 -9.96 1.91
C VAL A 136 -15.01 -9.55 3.00
N ILE A 137 -14.52 -8.89 4.04
CA ILE A 137 -15.31 -8.45 5.19
C ILE A 137 -15.33 -6.93 5.19
N ILE A 138 -16.54 -6.36 5.16
CA ILE A 138 -16.75 -4.92 5.29
C ILE A 138 -17.44 -4.69 6.62
N ARG A 139 -16.81 -3.90 7.51
CA ARG A 139 -17.39 -3.52 8.80
C ARG A 139 -17.56 -2.02 8.87
N HIS A 140 -18.70 -1.56 9.38
CA HIS A 140 -18.82 -0.18 9.81
C HIS A 140 -17.88 0.06 11.00
N ARG A 141 -17.24 1.22 10.99
CA ARG A 141 -16.54 1.74 12.15
C ARG A 141 -17.58 2.20 13.17
N ASP A 142 -17.21 2.14 14.43
CA ASP A 142 -18.06 2.68 15.49
C ASP A 142 -18.29 4.18 15.26
N SER A 143 -19.49 4.68 15.55
CA SER A 143 -19.83 6.09 15.30
C SER A 143 -18.89 7.03 16.06
N LYS A 144 -18.55 6.69 17.31
CA LYS A 144 -17.60 7.45 18.12
C LYS A 144 -16.21 7.46 17.49
N GLU A 145 -15.76 6.35 16.92
CA GLU A 145 -14.48 6.25 16.23
C GLU A 145 -14.42 7.15 14.97
N VAL A 146 -15.56 7.30 14.27
CA VAL A 146 -15.68 8.19 13.12
C VAL A 146 -15.73 9.65 13.56
N GLU A 147 -16.53 9.97 14.58
CA GLU A 147 -16.64 11.30 15.17
C GLU A 147 -15.29 11.81 15.70
N GLU A 148 -14.55 10.99 16.44
CA GLU A 148 -13.21 11.31 16.92
C GLU A 148 -12.23 11.59 15.77
N ALA A 149 -12.31 10.81 14.69
CA ALA A 149 -11.47 11.02 13.51
C ALA A 149 -11.84 12.30 12.74
N ILE A 150 -13.13 12.67 12.70
CA ILE A 150 -13.61 13.94 12.12
C ILE A 150 -13.17 15.11 13.00
N ALA A 151 -13.38 15.05 14.32
CA ALA A 151 -12.95 16.09 15.25
C ALA A 151 -11.43 16.33 15.17
N LYS A 152 -10.64 15.25 15.05
CA LYS A 152 -9.19 15.35 14.82
C LYS A 152 -8.88 16.01 13.48
N LYS A 153 -9.58 15.66 12.39
CA LYS A 153 -9.43 16.31 11.08
C LYS A 153 -9.69 17.80 11.18
N ASP A 154 -10.83 18.18 11.75
CA ASP A 154 -11.27 19.58 11.82
C ASP A 154 -10.31 20.40 12.67
N SER A 155 -9.90 19.89 13.85
CA SER A 155 -8.88 20.54 14.68
C SER A 155 -7.55 20.78 13.96
N VAL A 156 -7.11 19.85 13.11
CA VAL A 156 -5.85 20.00 12.36
C VAL A 156 -6.02 20.95 11.17
N VAL A 157 -7.14 20.87 10.46
CA VAL A 157 -7.44 21.72 9.30
C VAL A 157 -7.68 23.18 9.70
N ASP A 158 -8.23 23.42 10.88
CA ASP A 158 -8.46 24.78 11.39
C ASP A 158 -7.18 25.47 11.87
N GLN A 159 -6.16 24.70 12.24
CA GLN A 159 -4.84 25.19 12.62
C GLN A 159 -3.90 25.37 11.41
N LEU A 160 -4.33 25.03 10.19
CA LEU A 160 -3.54 25.25 8.98
C LEU A 160 -3.28 26.75 8.78
N ASP A 161 -2.09 27.05 8.25
CA ASP A 161 -1.72 28.39 7.84
C ASP A 161 -2.75 28.93 6.83
N LEU A 162 -3.05 30.24 6.93
CA LEU A 162 -4.00 30.94 6.06
C LEU A 162 -3.66 30.79 4.57
N PHE A 163 -2.38 30.57 4.25
CA PHE A 163 -1.87 30.42 2.90
C PHE A 163 -1.90 28.97 2.38
N GLU A 164 -2.21 27.98 3.22
CA GLU A 164 -2.28 26.58 2.78
C GLU A 164 -3.73 26.18 2.41
N GLU A 165 -3.88 25.54 1.23
CA GLU A 165 -5.19 25.09 0.76
C GLU A 165 -5.76 24.00 1.68
N LYS A 166 -6.87 24.28 2.35
CA LYS A 166 -7.58 23.29 3.18
C LYS A 166 -8.16 22.19 2.31
N LYS A 167 -7.65 20.96 2.44
CA LYS A 167 -8.18 19.79 1.73
C LYS A 167 -9.05 18.96 2.65
N ASP A 168 -10.33 18.83 2.30
CA ASP A 168 -11.25 18.01 3.10
C ASP A 168 -10.96 16.52 2.87
N LEU A 169 -10.37 15.85 3.87
CA LEU A 169 -10.16 14.41 3.84
C LEU A 169 -11.46 13.69 4.22
N TYR A 170 -12.00 12.92 3.29
CA TYR A 170 -13.13 12.04 3.59
C TYR A 170 -12.70 10.93 4.54
N ILE A 171 -13.21 10.92 5.77
CA ILE A 171 -12.96 9.86 6.75
C ILE A 171 -13.81 8.64 6.36
N LEU A 172 -13.16 7.52 6.02
CA LEU A 172 -13.87 6.29 5.67
C LEU A 172 -14.64 5.77 6.91
N PRO A 173 -15.97 5.60 6.81
CA PRO A 173 -16.79 5.08 7.92
C PRO A 173 -16.80 3.55 7.97
N VAL A 174 -16.02 2.90 7.09
CA VAL A 174 -15.94 1.45 6.98
C VAL A 174 -14.49 0.99 7.01
N ARG A 175 -14.28 -0.23 7.50
CA ARG A 175 -13.04 -1.00 7.38
C ARG A 175 -13.28 -2.15 6.41
N ILE A 176 -12.50 -2.19 5.34
CA ILE A 176 -12.49 -3.28 4.38
C ILE A 176 -11.35 -4.21 4.78
N MET A 177 -11.64 -5.50 4.92
CA MET A 177 -10.68 -6.53 5.30
C MET A 177 -10.80 -7.72 4.35
N ILE A 178 -9.73 -8.51 4.25
CA ILE A 178 -9.76 -9.81 3.59
C ILE A 178 -9.34 -10.90 4.55
N GLU A 179 -9.90 -12.09 4.34
CA GLU A 179 -9.39 -13.32 4.92
C GLU A 179 -8.80 -14.20 3.82
N PHE A 180 -7.59 -14.71 4.03
CA PHE A 180 -6.86 -15.52 3.06
C PHE A 180 -5.93 -16.51 3.75
N SER A 181 -5.45 -17.51 3.01
CA SER A 181 -4.43 -18.45 3.48
C SER A 181 -3.24 -18.49 2.52
N CYS A 182 -2.07 -18.84 3.04
CA CYS A 182 -0.85 -19.05 2.27
C CYS A 182 -0.67 -20.55 1.94
N ASN A 183 0.25 -20.86 1.02
CA ASN A 183 0.67 -22.23 0.76
C ASN A 183 1.78 -22.65 1.73
N ASP A 184 1.51 -22.55 3.04
CA ASP A 184 2.45 -22.81 4.11
C ASP A 184 1.79 -23.76 5.13
N PRO A 185 2.45 -24.88 5.54
CA PRO A 185 1.90 -25.81 6.51
C PRO A 185 1.55 -25.18 7.87
N GLY A 186 2.25 -24.12 8.26
CA GLY A 186 2.00 -23.37 9.50
C GLY A 186 0.90 -22.31 9.39
N CYS A 187 0.29 -22.15 8.21
CA CYS A 187 -0.70 -21.10 7.99
C CYS A 187 -2.05 -21.44 8.64
N ALA A 188 -2.37 -20.73 9.73
CA ALA A 188 -3.69 -20.79 10.38
C ALA A 188 -4.74 -19.85 9.72
N GLY A 189 -4.39 -19.25 8.57
CA GLY A 189 -5.16 -18.20 7.93
C GLY A 189 -4.83 -16.80 8.45
N HIS A 190 -5.24 -15.80 7.67
CA HIS A 190 -4.94 -14.39 7.90
C HIS A 190 -6.21 -13.57 7.77
N LYS A 191 -6.31 -12.54 8.61
CA LYS A 191 -7.32 -11.50 8.53
C LYS A 191 -6.64 -10.14 8.59
N MET A 192 -6.73 -9.37 7.51
CA MET A 192 -5.98 -8.12 7.38
C MET A 192 -6.85 -7.00 6.81
N SER A 193 -6.68 -5.81 7.35
CA SER A 193 -7.29 -4.59 6.83
C SER A 193 -6.62 -4.16 5.53
N ILE A 194 -7.42 -3.69 4.57
CA ILE A 194 -6.95 -3.03 3.36
C ILE A 194 -6.82 -1.54 3.65
N LEU A 195 -5.59 -1.05 3.56
CA LEU A 195 -5.24 0.37 3.71
C LEU A 195 -4.98 1.05 2.36
N ASP A 196 -5.12 0.33 1.25
CA ASP A 196 -4.85 0.83 -0.10
C ASP A 196 -5.75 2.03 -0.46
N TRP A 197 -5.14 3.12 -0.94
CA TRP A 197 -5.80 4.32 -1.43
C TRP A 197 -6.88 3.99 -2.47
N GLU A 198 -6.61 3.04 -3.38
CA GLU A 198 -7.52 2.69 -4.47
C GLU A 198 -8.87 2.17 -3.95
N PHE A 199 -8.89 1.49 -2.80
CA PHE A 199 -10.13 1.00 -2.17
C PHE A 199 -10.92 2.10 -1.47
N GLY A 200 -10.25 3.10 -0.90
CA GLY A 200 -10.93 4.30 -0.40
C GLY A 200 -11.60 5.09 -1.53
N GLN A 201 -10.93 5.19 -2.69
CA GLN A 201 -11.52 5.81 -3.88
C GLN A 201 -12.67 4.98 -4.45
N LEU A 202 -12.51 3.66 -4.52
CA LEU A 202 -13.58 2.76 -4.95
C LEU A 202 -14.82 2.93 -4.07
N TYR A 203 -14.65 2.88 -2.75
CA TYR A 203 -15.74 3.11 -1.80
C TYR A 203 -16.47 4.42 -2.09
N ARG A 204 -15.74 5.53 -2.20
CA ARG A 204 -16.32 6.86 -2.50
C ARG A 204 -17.08 6.88 -3.83
N LYS A 205 -16.64 6.12 -4.82
CA LYS A 205 -17.30 5.98 -6.12
C LYS A 205 -18.62 5.21 -6.02
N VAL A 206 -18.64 4.13 -5.23
CA VAL A 206 -19.78 3.19 -5.23
C VAL A 206 -20.78 3.42 -4.12
N ILE A 207 -20.45 4.16 -3.05
CA ILE A 207 -21.27 4.27 -1.83
C ILE A 207 -22.70 4.81 -2.06
N LYS A 208 -22.95 5.50 -3.17
CA LYS A 208 -24.30 5.98 -3.53
C LYS A 208 -25.20 4.89 -4.13
N SER A 209 -24.67 3.71 -4.43
CA SER A 209 -25.45 2.58 -4.94
C SER A 209 -25.87 1.65 -3.80
N ASP A 210 -27.05 1.05 -3.88
CA ASP A 210 -27.55 0.13 -2.84
C ASP A 210 -26.68 -1.14 -2.72
N ASP A 211 -26.07 -1.59 -3.82
CA ASP A 211 -25.19 -2.75 -3.94
C ASP A 211 -23.70 -2.42 -3.73
N TRP A 212 -23.37 -1.29 -3.10
CA TRP A 212 -21.98 -0.81 -2.99
C TRP A 212 -21.02 -1.82 -2.34
N GLN A 213 -21.51 -2.60 -1.37
CA GLN A 213 -20.72 -3.65 -0.72
C GLN A 213 -20.34 -4.75 -1.71
N ASP A 214 -21.29 -5.17 -2.54
CA ASP A 214 -21.09 -6.23 -3.53
C ASP A 214 -20.18 -5.77 -4.65
N LYS A 215 -20.22 -4.49 -5.04
CA LYS A 215 -19.24 -3.90 -5.97
C LYS A 215 -17.81 -3.99 -5.42
N ILE A 216 -17.59 -3.72 -4.13
CA ILE A 216 -16.26 -3.84 -3.50
C ILE A 216 -15.83 -5.30 -3.41
N LYS A 217 -16.74 -6.19 -2.95
CA LYS A 217 -16.47 -7.63 -2.88
C LYS A 217 -16.13 -8.20 -4.24
N SER A 218 -16.92 -7.87 -5.27
CA SER A 218 -16.71 -8.28 -6.66
C SER A 218 -15.38 -7.78 -7.20
N LYS A 219 -14.97 -6.54 -6.89
CA LYS A 219 -13.66 -6.04 -7.31
C LYS A 219 -12.52 -6.92 -6.81
N ILE A 220 -12.59 -7.40 -5.57
CA ILE A 220 -11.56 -8.26 -5.01
C ILE A 220 -11.69 -9.68 -5.55
N MET A 221 -12.88 -10.29 -5.41
CA MET A 221 -13.08 -11.71 -5.67
C MET A 221 -13.11 -12.05 -7.17
N ASN A 222 -13.76 -11.21 -7.98
CA ASN A 222 -14.08 -11.50 -9.38
C ASN A 222 -13.17 -10.79 -10.38
N GLU A 223 -12.40 -9.79 -9.96
CA GLU A 223 -11.43 -9.11 -10.83
C GLU A 223 -10.00 -9.32 -10.35
N ILE A 224 -9.67 -8.93 -9.11
CA ILE A 224 -8.29 -9.00 -8.60
C ILE A 224 -7.85 -10.44 -8.37
N CYS A 225 -8.72 -11.28 -7.81
CA CYS A 225 -8.50 -12.69 -7.49
C CYS A 225 -9.11 -13.64 -8.54
N ALA A 226 -9.46 -13.13 -9.72
CA ALA A 226 -10.07 -13.92 -10.78
C ALA A 226 -9.19 -15.10 -11.20
N GLY A 227 -9.81 -16.16 -11.73
CA GLY A 227 -9.12 -17.40 -12.10
C GLY A 227 -8.04 -17.23 -13.17
N ASP A 228 -8.10 -16.18 -13.97
CA ASP A 228 -7.11 -15.78 -14.99
C ASP A 228 -6.01 -14.85 -14.45
N ARG A 229 -5.99 -14.56 -13.15
CA ARG A 229 -5.04 -13.64 -12.49
C ARG A 229 -4.09 -14.35 -11.55
N ASP A 230 -2.84 -13.92 -11.58
CA ASP A 230 -1.79 -14.39 -10.69
C ASP A 230 -1.61 -13.36 -9.56
N THR A 231 -2.50 -13.42 -8.58
CA THR A 231 -2.65 -12.38 -7.55
C THR A 231 -1.59 -12.49 -6.47
N TYR A 232 -1.02 -11.36 -6.11
CA TYR A 232 -0.12 -11.15 -4.99
C TYR A 232 -0.63 -10.00 -4.12
N ILE A 233 -0.39 -10.11 -2.83
CA ILE A 233 -0.79 -9.13 -1.82
C ILE A 233 0.47 -8.41 -1.34
N ILE A 234 0.49 -7.09 -1.48
CA ILE A 234 1.55 -6.23 -0.97
C ILE A 234 1.19 -5.88 0.46
N LEU A 235 2.02 -6.33 1.40
CA LEU A 235 1.80 -6.21 2.83
C LEU A 235 2.75 -5.19 3.44
N GLY A 236 2.30 -4.57 4.52
CA GLY A 236 3.21 -3.85 5.40
C GLY A 236 2.67 -3.60 6.80
N ASN A 237 3.58 -3.30 7.72
CA ASN A 237 3.23 -3.07 9.12
C ASN A 237 3.32 -1.58 9.52
N MET A 238 2.98 -1.32 10.79
CA MET A 238 3.20 -0.06 11.49
C MET A 238 4.30 -0.23 12.53
N VAL A 239 5.10 0.83 12.79
CA VAL A 239 6.18 0.81 13.81
C VAL A 239 5.64 0.42 15.19
N SER A 240 4.45 0.91 15.56
CA SER A 240 3.82 0.61 16.85
C SER A 240 3.31 -0.84 16.96
N HIS A 241 3.13 -1.53 15.84
CA HIS A 241 2.61 -2.90 15.79
C HIS A 241 3.37 -3.72 14.74
N PRO A 242 4.67 -3.98 14.95
CA PRO A 242 5.55 -4.51 13.92
C PRO A 242 5.13 -5.91 13.42
N GLN A 243 4.52 -6.73 14.28
CA GLN A 243 4.02 -8.07 13.91
C GLN A 243 2.63 -8.08 13.25
N ARG A 244 1.93 -6.93 13.21
CA ARG A 244 0.61 -6.79 12.59
C ARG A 244 0.76 -6.17 11.21
N PHE A 245 0.67 -7.01 10.19
CA PHE A 245 0.66 -6.60 8.79
C PHE A 245 -0.76 -6.26 8.33
N SER A 246 -0.83 -5.30 7.40
CA SER A 246 -2.03 -4.87 6.69
C SER A 246 -1.79 -4.95 5.19
N VAL A 247 -2.86 -5.03 4.41
CA VAL A 247 -2.79 -5.00 2.95
C VAL A 247 -2.62 -3.57 2.49
N LEU A 248 -1.47 -3.28 1.87
CA LEU A 248 -1.17 -1.96 1.30
C LEU A 248 -1.61 -1.86 -0.17
N GLY A 249 -1.77 -3.00 -0.84
CA GLY A 249 -2.36 -3.08 -2.16
C GLY A 249 -2.22 -4.46 -2.80
N PHE A 250 -2.70 -4.58 -4.02
CA PHE A 250 -2.67 -5.83 -4.79
C PHE A 250 -1.85 -5.67 -6.07
N PHE A 251 -1.12 -6.73 -6.41
CA PHE A 251 -0.44 -6.91 -7.70
C PHE A 251 -0.99 -8.17 -8.36
N TRP A 252 -1.71 -8.02 -9.47
CA TRP A 252 -2.52 -9.10 -10.04
C TRP A 252 -2.34 -9.21 -11.56
N PRO A 253 -1.11 -9.49 -12.03
CA PRO A 253 -0.86 -9.70 -13.46
C PRO A 253 -1.70 -10.86 -14.02
N PRO A 254 -1.99 -10.89 -15.33
CA PRO A 254 -2.58 -12.06 -15.97
C PRO A 254 -1.71 -13.31 -15.72
N LYS A 255 -2.36 -14.48 -15.56
CA LYS A 255 -1.67 -15.77 -15.55
C LYS A 255 -1.04 -16.02 -16.91
N GLN A 256 0.23 -16.40 -16.90
CA GLN A 256 0.93 -16.89 -18.08
C GLN A 256 1.24 -18.37 -17.86
N GLN A 257 1.03 -19.20 -18.89
CA GLN A 257 1.56 -20.56 -18.88
C GLN A 257 3.10 -20.47 -18.77
N GLY A 258 3.68 -21.08 -17.74
CA GLY A 258 5.13 -21.12 -17.56
C GLY A 258 5.77 -19.95 -16.81
N ARG A 259 5.01 -19.05 -16.16
CA ARG A 259 5.61 -18.09 -15.19
C ARG A 259 6.10 -18.85 -13.95
N GLN A 260 7.29 -19.43 -14.05
CA GLN A 260 8.04 -19.87 -12.89
C GLN A 260 8.57 -18.61 -12.20
N LEU A 261 8.10 -18.35 -10.98
CA LEU A 261 8.95 -17.63 -10.04
C LEU A 261 10.25 -18.45 -9.93
N PRO A 262 11.44 -17.82 -9.90
CA PRO A 262 12.65 -18.55 -9.59
C PRO A 262 12.39 -19.39 -8.34
N LEU A 263 12.63 -20.70 -8.40
CA LEU A 263 12.58 -21.54 -7.21
C LEU A 263 13.67 -21.00 -6.28
N PHE A 264 13.25 -20.23 -5.28
CA PHE A 264 14.17 -19.62 -4.35
C PHE A 264 14.62 -20.70 -3.35
N SER A 265 15.87 -21.13 -3.51
CA SER A 265 16.63 -21.99 -2.60
C SER A 265 17.10 -21.24 -1.37
#